data_AF-A0A0C3J0G7-F1
#
_entry.id   AF-A0A0C3J0G7-F1
#
_cell.length_a   1.000
_cell.length_b   1.000
_cell.length_c   1.000
_cell.angle_alpha   90.00
_cell.angle_beta   90.00
_cell.angle_gamma   90.00
#
_symmetry.space_group_name_H-M   'P 1'
#
loop_
_entity.id
_entity.type
_entity.pdbx_description
1 polymer ?
#
loop_
_entity_poly.entity_id
_entity_poly.type
_entity_poly.pdbx_seq_one_letter_code
_entity_poly.pdbx_strand_id
1 'polypeptide(L)' 'MPTCPRCDGTDCRESPWKSADERLAHPGERAWRCMSCVHRFHAPEPRRLLRDNPIVAAVGGSTLLLTIAVIAILWFWKS' A
#
# COMPACT_ATOMS: atom_id res chain seq x y z
N MET A 1 -10.75 7.02 1.47
CA MET A 1 -11.69 6.41 2.42
C MET A 1 -13.02 6.26 1.70
N PRO A 2 -13.66 5.07 1.72
CA PRO A 2 -14.92 4.88 1.02
C PRO A 2 -16.10 5.48 1.81
N THR A 3 -17.10 5.96 1.09
CA THR A 3 -18.37 6.46 1.65
C THR A 3 -19.35 5.31 1.80
N CYS A 4 -20.11 5.28 2.89
CA CYS A 4 -21.11 4.24 3.09
C CYS A 4 -22.29 4.39 2.12
N PRO A 5 -22.65 3.36 1.33
CA PRO A 5 -23.74 3.46 0.35
C PRO A 5 -25.15 3.54 0.97
N ARG A 6 -25.26 3.36 2.29
CA ARG A 6 -26.56 3.29 2.99
C ARG A 6 -26.90 4.56 3.77
N CYS A 7 -25.89 5.22 4.32
CA CYS A 7 -26.08 6.38 5.20
C CYS A 7 -25.20 7.58 4.81
N ASP A 8 -24.48 7.47 3.67
CA ASP A 8 -23.52 8.47 3.17
C ASP A 8 -22.45 8.90 4.20
N GLY A 9 -22.28 8.10 5.24
CA GLY A 9 -21.31 8.33 6.29
C GLY A 9 -19.89 8.16 5.78
N THR A 10 -19.02 9.09 6.17
CA THR A 10 -17.58 9.06 5.89
C THR A 10 -16.79 8.28 6.94
N ASP A 11 -17.42 7.97 8.08
CA ASP A 11 -16.81 7.22 9.17
C ASP A 11 -16.89 5.70 8.90
N CYS A 12 -16.04 5.23 8.00
CA CYS A 12 -15.93 3.82 7.61
C CYS A 12 -14.57 3.24 8.01
N ARG A 13 -14.58 2.07 8.66
CA ARG A 13 -13.39 1.35 9.10
C ARG A 13 -13.24 0.02 8.36
N GLU A 14 -12.00 -0.38 8.11
CA GLU A 14 -11.68 -1.71 7.58
C GLU A 14 -12.14 -2.78 8.57
N SER A 15 -12.80 -3.82 8.06
CA SER A 15 -13.33 -4.94 8.82
C SER A 15 -12.67 -6.24 8.37
N PRO A 16 -12.46 -7.20 9.28
CA PRO A 16 -11.90 -8.49 8.92
C PRO A 16 -12.86 -9.29 8.02
N TRP A 17 -12.27 -10.05 7.10
CA TRP A 17 -12.98 -11.05 6.30
C TRP A 17 -13.68 -12.06 7.21
N LYS A 18 -14.91 -12.42 6.87
CA LYS A 18 -15.70 -13.42 7.60
C LYS A 18 -15.22 -14.84 7.27
N SER A 19 -14.73 -15.07 6.05
CA SER A 19 -14.17 -16.35 5.62
C SER A 19 -13.11 -16.17 4.52
N ALA A 20 -12.33 -17.22 4.28
CA ALA A 20 -11.42 -17.28 3.15
C ALA A 20 -12.16 -17.25 1.79
N ASP A 21 -13.35 -17.87 1.72
CA ASP A 21 -14.21 -17.84 0.54
C ASP A 21 -14.70 -16.43 0.19
N GLU A 22 -15.07 -15.62 1.20
CA GLU A 22 -15.46 -14.21 0.98
C GLU A 22 -14.28 -13.41 0.40
N ARG A 23 -13.06 -13.67 0.87
CA ARG A 23 -11.85 -13.04 0.33
C ARG A 23 -11.55 -13.49 -1.10
N LEU A 24 -11.81 -14.75 -1.45
CA LEU A 24 -11.63 -15.27 -2.80
C LEU A 24 -12.68 -14.74 -3.78
N ALA A 25 -13.92 -14.53 -3.31
CA ALA A 25 -15.00 -13.96 -4.11
C ALA A 25 -14.79 -12.48 -4.44
N HIS A 26 -14.00 -11.76 -3.62
CA HIS A 26 -13.76 -10.31 -3.74
C HIS A 26 -12.27 -9.98 -3.95
N PRO A 27 -11.67 -10.37 -5.10
CA PRO A 27 -10.26 -10.11 -5.37
C PRO A 27 -10.01 -8.61 -5.59
N GLY A 28 -9.10 -8.02 -4.80
CA GLY A 28 -8.71 -6.60 -4.93
C GLY A 28 -9.61 -5.60 -4.20
N GLU A 29 -10.66 -6.09 -3.53
CA GLU A 29 -11.51 -5.30 -2.64
C GLU A 29 -11.13 -5.57 -1.18
N ARG A 30 -11.57 -4.70 -0.29
CA ARG A 30 -11.57 -4.94 1.16
C ARG A 30 -12.95 -4.82 1.74
N ALA A 31 -13.20 -5.55 2.81
CA ALA A 31 -14.43 -5.43 3.59
C ALA A 31 -14.35 -4.18 4.48
N TRP A 32 -15.29 -3.26 4.30
CA TRP A 32 -15.45 -2.06 5.12
C TRP A 32 -16.71 -2.16 5.96
N ARG A 33 -16.68 -1.49 7.11
CA ARG A 33 -17.83 -1.35 8.01
C ARG A 33 -18.00 0.12 8.37
N CYS A 34 -19.18 0.66 8.09
CA CYS A 34 -19.54 2.00 8.51
C CYS A 34 -19.78 2.02 10.04
N MET A 35 -19.23 3.01 10.74
CA MET A 35 -19.44 3.19 12.18
C MET A 35 -20.77 3.89 12.49
N SER A 36 -21.29 4.70 11.55
CA SER A 36 -22.56 5.43 11.73
C SER A 36 -23.78 4.53 11.61
N CYS A 37 -23.81 3.63 10.62
CA CYS A 37 -24.96 2.75 10.37
C CYS A 37 -24.64 1.25 10.44
N VAL A 38 -23.42 0.88 10.86
CA VAL A 38 -22.98 -0.50 11.08
C VAL A 38 -23.03 -1.38 9.82
N HIS A 39 -23.28 -0.76 8.65
CA HIS A 39 -23.43 -1.47 7.40
C HIS A 39 -22.06 -1.94 6.90
N ARG A 40 -21.98 -3.23 6.55
CA ARG A 40 -20.79 -3.87 5.98
C ARG A 40 -20.92 -3.88 4.46
N PHE A 41 -19.88 -3.42 3.78
CA PHE A 41 -19.83 -3.33 2.32
C PHE A 41 -18.41 -3.58 1.83
N HIS A 42 -18.26 -3.86 0.55
CA HIS A 42 -16.96 -4.10 -0.08
C HIS A 42 -16.61 -2.87 -0.92
N ALA A 43 -15.37 -2.41 -0.79
CA ALA A 43 -14.88 -1.32 -1.60
C ALA A 43 -13.47 -1.65 -2.10
N PRO A 44 -13.09 -1.17 -3.29
CA PRO A 44 -11.74 -1.35 -3.79
C PRO A 44 -10.75 -0.82 -2.76
N GLU A 45 -9.73 -1.61 -2.47
CA GLU A 45 -8.67 -1.11 -1.62
C GLU A 45 -8.07 0.11 -2.32
N PRO A 46 -7.97 1.28 -1.66
CA PRO A 46 -7.16 2.34 -2.20
C PRO A 46 -5.76 1.75 -2.30
N ARG A 47 -5.36 1.36 -3.52
CA ARG A 47 -3.99 0.97 -3.81
C ARG A 47 -3.17 2.08 -3.20
N ARG A 48 -2.45 1.78 -2.12
CA ARG A 48 -1.51 2.74 -1.57
C ARG A 48 -0.55 3.01 -2.71
N LEU A 49 -0.75 4.13 -3.40
CA LEU A 49 0.14 4.75 -4.38
C LEU A 49 1.48 5.14 -3.73
N LEU A 50 1.88 4.47 -2.65
CA LEU A 50 3.16 4.64 -2.00
C LEU A 50 4.24 3.76 -2.64
N ARG A 51 3.87 2.85 -3.55
CA ARG A 51 4.81 1.91 -4.18
C ARG A 51 5.14 2.23 -5.65
N ASP A 52 4.59 3.31 -6.19
CA ASP A 52 4.87 3.78 -7.55
C ASP A 52 5.29 5.26 -7.56
N ASN A 53 6.14 5.67 -6.62
CA ASN A 53 6.87 6.93 -6.73
C ASN A 53 8.22 6.63 -7.41
N PRO A 54 8.35 6.72 -8.74
CA PRO A 54 9.62 6.47 -9.44
C PRO A 54 10.77 7.34 -8.92
N ILE A 55 10.44 8.46 -8.26
CA ILE A 55 11.37 9.38 -7.63
C ILE A 55 12.09 8.72 -6.42
N VAL A 56 11.40 7.93 -5.61
CA VAL A 56 12.00 7.29 -4.42
C VAL A 56 12.94 6.14 -4.83
N ALA A 57 12.58 5.39 -5.89
CA ALA A 57 13.43 4.36 -6.46
C ALA A 57 14.69 4.95 -7.13
N ALA A 58 14.55 6.07 -7.83
CA ALA A 58 15.68 6.75 -8.49
C ALA A 58 16.69 7.31 -7.49
N VAL A 59 16.23 7.95 -6.41
CA VAL A 59 17.12 8.54 -5.40
C VAL A 59 17.86 7.46 -4.62
N GLY A 60 17.21 6.35 -4.25
CA GLY A 60 17.86 5.25 -3.53
C GLY A 60 18.92 4.50 -4.35
N GLY A 61 18.67 4.29 -5.65
CA GLY A 61 19.60 3.59 -6.53
C GLY A 61 20.90 4.36 -6.82
N SER A 62 20.82 5.68 -6.95
CA SER A 62 21.98 6.52 -7.27
C SER A 62 23.01 6.54 -6.13
N THR A 63 22.56 6.67 -4.88
CA THR A 63 23.46 6.70 -3.71
C THR A 63 24.18 5.37 -3.52
N LEU A 64 23.51 4.25 -3.76
CA LEU A 64 24.09 2.91 -3.68
C LEU A 64 25.18 2.68 -4.72
N LEU A 65 24.99 3.15 -5.95
CA LEU A 65 26.02 3.02 -7.00
C LEU A 65 27.26 3.88 -6.70
N LEU A 66 27.04 5.10 -6.21
CA LEU A 66 28.13 6.00 -5.82
C LEU A 66 28.96 5.43 -4.67
N THR A 67 28.33 4.85 -3.64
CA THR A 67 29.07 4.25 -2.52
C THR A 67 29.88 3.04 -2.97
N ILE A 68 29.33 2.17 -3.80
CA ILE A 68 30.05 1.01 -4.37
C ILE A 68 31.25 1.48 -5.20
N ALA A 69 31.06 2.48 -6.06
CA ALA A 69 32.13 3.02 -6.90
C ALA A 69 33.28 3.61 -6.06
N VAL A 70 32.97 4.40 -5.04
CA VAL A 70 33.98 4.98 -4.14
C VAL A 70 34.74 3.89 -3.39
N ILE A 71 34.06 2.86 -2.88
CA ILE A 71 34.70 1.74 -2.18
C ILE A 71 35.62 0.96 -3.13
N ALA A 72 35.19 0.70 -4.37
CA ALA A 72 35.99 0.00 -5.36
C ALA A 72 37.27 0.77 -5.74
N ILE A 73 37.15 2.09 -5.91
CA ILE A 73 38.31 2.96 -6.18
C ILE A 73 39.27 2.92 -4.99
N LEU A 74 38.78 3.08 -3.76
CA LEU A 74 39.63 3.02 -2.57
C LEU A 74 40.35 1.67 -2.43
N TRP A 75 39.67 0.57 -2.74
CA TRP A 75 40.27 -0.76 -2.75
C TRP A 75 41.37 -0.91 -3.81
N PHE A 76 41.12 -0.40 -5.01
CA PHE A 76 42.08 -0.46 -6.11
C PHE A 76 43.37 0.31 -5.80
N TRP A 77 43.28 1.44 -5.09
CA TRP A 77 44.45 2.23 -4.68
C TRP A 77 45.17 1.67 -3.45
N LYS A 78 44.52 0.79 -2.68
CA LYS A 78 45.07 0.14 -1.49
C LYS A 78 45.88 -1.13 -1.83
N SER A 79 45.60 -1.75 -2.98
CA SER A 79 46.28 -2.95 -3.49
C SER A 79 47.51 -2.61 -4.32
#